data_AF-A0A381NNZ7-F1
#
_entry.id   AF-A0A381NNZ7-F1
#
_cell.length_a   1.000
_cell.length_b   1.000
_cell.length_c   1.000
_cell.angle_alpha   90.00
_cell.angle_beta   90.00
_cell.angle_gamma   90.00
#
_symmetry.space_group_name_H-M   'P 1'
#
loop_
_entity.id
_entity.type
_entity.pdbx_description
1 polymer ?
#
loop_
_entity_poly.entity_id
_entity_poly.type
_entity_poly.pdbx_seq_one_letter_code
_entity_poly.pdbx_strand_id
1 'polypeptide(L)'
;MKKVILLTTVMLLMIAPVSVLGQIMEISADDGDLYEIISADTLADGTQANIYVLTSKDKTYKMSGTITAKGDLTIMGEEDDEWDGWNPATIQSAVLADGSTVGTLFVLTGDETEGNFVNLYLLAKATNNVASGVAIEVKGDHTVLNVALCVFDAWHTFAIAYNGQWDSFYIEGNVFRNMVHPNQWYIGEVLRNTWPGEAYTDTVVMSGNLMLGVNGYAAAPVTKWHMNYFEFNDNAVIYTFKNPFFIFNMTEGTMNDNIFYGNYAGGVDRTEDPWWDNLWFPDTSFGVIALQPLSPANAIMFDPDGDTS
;
A
#
# COMPACT_ATOMS: atom_id res chain seq x y z
N MET A 1 -22.73 -14.62 7.29
CA MET A 1 -21.44 -14.18 6.72
C MET A 1 -21.62 -13.34 5.45
N LYS A 2 -22.49 -13.70 4.51
CA LYS A 2 -22.74 -12.89 3.28
C LYS A 2 -23.30 -11.47 3.49
N LYS A 3 -24.07 -11.22 4.55
CA LYS A 3 -24.62 -9.88 4.87
C LYS A 3 -23.64 -8.93 5.57
N VAL A 4 -22.50 -9.44 6.03
CA VAL A 4 -21.51 -8.61 6.74
C VAL A 4 -20.64 -7.86 5.74
N ILE A 5 -20.20 -8.54 4.67
CA ILE A 5 -19.39 -7.93 3.60
C ILE A 5 -20.12 -6.77 2.92
N LEU A 6 -21.42 -6.95 2.60
CA LEU A 6 -22.24 -5.90 1.98
C LEU A 6 -22.43 -4.65 2.87
N LEU A 7 -22.41 -4.82 4.20
CA LEU A 7 -22.55 -3.70 5.13
C LEU A 7 -21.23 -2.92 5.28
N THR A 8 -20.08 -3.60 5.19
CA THR A 8 -18.76 -2.97 5.29
C THR A 8 -18.39 -2.20 4.02
N THR A 9 -18.71 -2.72 2.83
CA THR A 9 -18.46 -2.00 1.55
C THR A 9 -19.26 -0.69 1.47
N VAL A 10 -20.49 -0.67 2.00
CA VAL A 10 -21.32 0.55 2.09
C VAL A 10 -20.86 1.46 3.24
N MET A 11 -20.31 0.93 4.33
CA MET A 11 -19.75 1.75 5.42
C MET A 11 -18.47 2.48 5.00
N LEU A 12 -17.60 1.86 4.21
CA LEU A 12 -16.39 2.52 3.69
C LEU A 12 -16.74 3.69 2.75
N LEU A 13 -17.77 3.52 1.92
CA LEU A 13 -18.35 4.58 1.08
C LEU A 13 -19.09 5.68 1.86
N MET A 14 -19.48 5.43 3.12
CA MET A 14 -20.18 6.42 3.96
C MET A 14 -19.25 7.25 4.86
N ILE A 15 -17.94 6.99 4.85
CA ILE A 15 -16.94 7.79 5.58
C ILE A 15 -16.25 8.81 4.67
N ALA A 16 -16.23 8.59 3.36
CA ALA A 16 -15.81 9.60 2.40
C ALA A 16 -16.90 10.68 2.28
N PRO A 17 -16.62 11.97 2.50
CA PRO A 17 -17.49 13.02 2.01
C PRO A 17 -17.44 12.94 0.48
N VAL A 18 -18.39 12.24 -0.13
CA VAL A 18 -18.56 12.23 -1.59
C VAL A 18 -18.64 13.68 -2.04
N SER A 19 -17.53 14.20 -2.56
CA SER A 19 -17.49 15.53 -3.12
C SER A 19 -18.45 15.51 -4.31
N VAL A 20 -19.40 16.45 -4.30
CA VAL A 20 -20.62 16.44 -5.12
C VAL A 20 -20.33 16.81 -6.59
N LEU A 21 -19.19 16.39 -7.16
CA LEU A 21 -18.78 16.80 -8.52
C LEU A 21 -18.21 15.70 -9.44
N GLY A 22 -17.82 14.52 -8.95
CA GLY A 22 -17.36 13.43 -9.84
C GLY A 22 -18.53 12.66 -10.47
N GLN A 23 -18.64 12.65 -11.80
CA GLN A 23 -19.54 11.69 -12.48
C GLN A 23 -18.87 10.32 -12.52
N ILE A 24 -19.66 9.25 -12.72
CA ILE A 24 -19.13 7.91 -12.94
C ILE A 24 -18.75 7.78 -14.41
N MET A 25 -17.51 7.35 -14.66
CA MET A 25 -17.03 6.90 -15.96
C MET A 25 -16.82 5.39 -15.92
N GLU A 26 -17.65 4.65 -16.64
CA GLU A 26 -17.44 3.23 -16.89
C GLU A 26 -16.39 3.05 -17.99
N ILE A 27 -15.40 2.19 -17.75
CA ILE A 27 -14.32 1.90 -18.68
C ILE A 27 -14.26 0.39 -18.90
N SER A 28 -14.39 -0.04 -20.15
CA SER A 28 -14.09 -1.40 -20.60
C SER A 28 -12.61 -1.54 -20.95
N ALA A 29 -12.03 -2.73 -20.76
CA ALA A 29 -10.66 -3.02 -21.19
C ALA A 29 -10.50 -2.95 -22.73
N ASP A 30 -11.60 -2.97 -23.48
CA ASP A 30 -11.61 -2.77 -24.94
C ASP A 30 -11.58 -1.29 -25.36
N ASP A 31 -11.81 -0.35 -24.42
CA ASP A 31 -11.86 1.09 -24.74
C ASP A 31 -10.46 1.66 -25.02
N GLY A 32 -9.41 0.97 -24.59
CA GLY A 32 -8.03 1.32 -24.90
C GLY A 32 -7.09 1.15 -23.71
N ASP A 33 -5.98 1.88 -23.76
CA ASP A 33 -5.02 1.93 -22.66
C ASP A 33 -5.59 2.73 -21.49
N LEU A 34 -5.59 2.14 -20.29
CA LEU A 34 -6.21 2.74 -19.12
C LEU A 34 -5.50 4.04 -18.70
N TYR A 35 -4.19 4.12 -18.89
CA TYR A 35 -3.42 5.32 -18.61
C TYR A 35 -3.81 6.46 -19.56
N GLU A 36 -3.99 6.19 -20.85
CA GLU A 36 -4.40 7.22 -21.82
C GLU A 36 -5.79 7.78 -21.50
N ILE A 37 -6.73 6.90 -21.13
CA ILE A 37 -8.12 7.29 -20.80
C ILE A 37 -8.14 8.19 -19.56
N ILE A 38 -7.61 7.72 -18.43
CA ILE A 38 -7.67 8.44 -17.15
C ILE A 38 -6.81 9.71 -17.17
N SER A 39 -5.65 9.69 -17.85
CA SER A 39 -4.77 10.85 -17.89
C SER A 39 -5.28 11.95 -18.84
N ALA A 40 -6.14 11.61 -19.80
CA ALA A 40 -6.82 12.59 -20.64
C ALA A 40 -8.08 13.17 -19.96
N ASP A 41 -8.70 12.42 -19.05
CA ASP A 41 -9.91 12.83 -18.33
C ASP A 41 -9.60 13.75 -17.13
N THR A 42 -9.35 15.01 -17.43
CA THR A 42 -8.97 16.01 -16.43
C THR A 42 -9.82 17.28 -16.50
N LEU A 43 -10.01 17.92 -15.34
CA LEU A 43 -10.57 19.26 -15.23
C LEU A 43 -9.55 20.31 -15.71
N ALA A 44 -9.98 21.56 -15.77
CA ALA A 44 -9.13 22.67 -16.24
C ALA A 44 -7.85 22.88 -15.40
N ASP A 45 -7.84 22.44 -14.15
CA ASP A 45 -6.67 22.47 -13.25
C ASP A 45 -5.79 21.21 -13.36
N GLY A 46 -6.18 20.24 -14.18
CA GLY A 46 -5.46 18.98 -14.39
C GLY A 46 -5.72 17.91 -13.33
N THR A 47 -6.70 18.10 -12.44
CA THR A 47 -7.20 17.06 -11.53
C THR A 47 -8.12 16.10 -12.29
N GLN A 48 -8.24 14.85 -11.81
CA GLN A 48 -9.11 13.86 -12.42
C GLN A 48 -10.58 14.25 -12.29
N ALA A 49 -11.34 14.11 -13.39
CA ALA A 49 -12.69 14.65 -13.46
C ALA A 49 -13.77 13.71 -12.91
N ASN A 50 -13.51 12.40 -12.89
CA ASN A 50 -14.53 11.38 -12.65
C ASN A 50 -14.08 10.29 -11.67
N ILE A 51 -15.06 9.52 -11.22
CA ILE A 51 -14.88 8.23 -10.57
C ILE A 51 -14.81 7.17 -11.67
N TYR A 52 -13.75 6.36 -11.68
CA TYR A 52 -13.50 5.39 -12.74
C TYR A 52 -13.93 3.98 -12.32
N VAL A 53 -14.90 3.40 -13.02
CA VAL A 53 -15.43 2.06 -12.77
C VAL A 53 -15.00 1.11 -13.90
N LEU A 54 -14.23 0.09 -13.55
CA LEU A 54 -13.69 -0.90 -14.49
C LEU A 54 -14.65 -2.09 -14.61
N THR A 55 -15.33 -2.19 -15.76
CA THR A 55 -16.42 -3.16 -16.01
C THR A 55 -15.99 -4.50 -16.64
N SER A 56 -14.77 -4.59 -17.14
CA SER A 56 -14.25 -5.82 -17.76
C SER A 56 -13.67 -6.77 -16.70
N LYS A 57 -14.35 -7.89 -16.49
CA LYS A 57 -13.95 -8.93 -15.52
C LYS A 57 -13.22 -10.12 -16.15
N ASP A 58 -13.29 -10.27 -17.47
CA ASP A 58 -12.67 -11.35 -18.25
C ASP A 58 -11.42 -10.90 -19.02
N LYS A 59 -11.04 -9.63 -18.89
CA LYS A 59 -9.92 -9.00 -19.58
C LYS A 59 -9.06 -8.19 -18.62
N THR A 60 -7.81 -8.01 -19.02
CA THR A 60 -6.83 -7.22 -18.27
C THR A 60 -6.68 -5.84 -18.88
N TYR A 61 -6.93 -4.81 -18.07
CA TYR A 61 -6.60 -3.42 -18.39
C TYR A 61 -5.09 -3.25 -18.48
N LYS A 62 -4.63 -2.67 -19.59
CA LYS A 62 -3.21 -2.41 -19.83
C LYS A 62 -2.88 -0.95 -19.53
N MET A 63 -1.73 -0.74 -18.91
CA MET A 63 -1.17 0.58 -18.64
C MET A 63 0.21 0.72 -19.27
N SER A 64 0.32 1.58 -20.28
CA SER A 64 1.59 1.96 -20.91
C SER A 64 2.28 3.16 -20.25
N GLY A 65 1.62 3.79 -19.27
CA GLY A 65 2.18 4.87 -18.47
C GLY A 65 1.71 4.83 -17.02
N THR A 66 2.27 5.73 -16.21
CA THR A 66 1.86 5.97 -14.82
C THR A 66 0.70 6.95 -14.78
N ILE A 67 -0.40 6.59 -14.12
CA ILE A 67 -1.48 7.54 -13.82
C ILE A 67 -1.04 8.39 -12.63
N THR A 68 -0.80 9.68 -12.90
CA THR A 68 -0.44 10.66 -11.86
C THR A 68 -1.64 11.52 -11.54
N ALA A 69 -2.19 11.37 -10.34
CA ALA A 69 -3.32 12.17 -9.87
C ALA A 69 -2.87 13.39 -9.08
N LYS A 70 -3.50 14.54 -9.36
CA LYS A 70 -3.24 15.82 -8.67
C LYS A 70 -4.36 16.25 -7.72
N GLY A 71 -5.50 15.60 -7.82
CA GLY A 71 -6.66 15.75 -6.96
C GLY A 71 -7.10 14.37 -6.50
N ASP A 72 -8.33 14.29 -5.99
CA ASP A 72 -8.92 13.02 -5.61
C ASP A 72 -8.92 12.03 -6.80
N LEU A 73 -8.63 10.76 -6.50
CA LEU A 73 -8.66 9.68 -7.47
C LEU A 73 -9.46 8.52 -6.91
N THR A 74 -10.53 8.13 -7.59
CA THR A 74 -11.25 6.90 -7.27
C THR A 74 -11.25 5.97 -8.47
N ILE A 75 -10.68 4.77 -8.30
CA ILE A 75 -10.69 3.69 -9.28
C ILE A 75 -11.24 2.45 -8.60
N MET A 76 -12.27 1.86 -9.20
CA MET A 76 -12.86 0.64 -8.66
C MET A 76 -13.22 -0.37 -9.74
N GLY A 77 -13.12 -1.66 -9.41
CA GLY A 77 -13.75 -2.71 -10.21
C GLY A 77 -15.26 -2.68 -10.03
N GLU A 78 -16.00 -2.95 -11.09
CA GLU A 78 -17.46 -3.15 -11.02
C GLU A 78 -17.82 -4.19 -9.94
N GLU A 79 -18.90 -3.94 -9.20
CA GLU A 79 -19.34 -4.83 -8.12
C GLU A 79 -19.58 -6.25 -8.63
N ASP A 80 -19.22 -7.24 -7.81
CA ASP A 80 -19.47 -8.65 -8.12
C ASP A 80 -20.92 -9.03 -7.85
N ASP A 81 -21.53 -9.66 -8.86
CA ASP A 81 -22.82 -10.32 -8.69
C ASP A 81 -22.67 -11.45 -7.66
N GLU A 82 -23.70 -11.67 -6.84
CA GLU A 82 -23.68 -12.65 -5.72
C GLU A 82 -23.26 -14.08 -6.16
N TRP A 83 -23.39 -14.38 -7.45
CA TRP A 83 -23.15 -15.69 -8.05
C TRP A 83 -21.73 -15.92 -8.58
N ASP A 84 -20.98 -14.84 -8.84
CA ASP A 84 -19.68 -14.93 -9.53
C ASP A 84 -18.49 -15.09 -8.57
N GLY A 85 -18.73 -14.93 -7.26
CA GLY A 85 -17.65 -14.85 -6.28
C GLY A 85 -16.84 -13.57 -6.44
N TRP A 86 -15.75 -13.44 -5.69
CA TRP A 86 -14.89 -12.25 -5.79
C TRP A 86 -14.06 -12.31 -7.09
N ASN A 87 -14.34 -11.40 -8.02
CA ASN A 87 -13.75 -11.31 -9.35
C ASN A 87 -13.33 -9.86 -9.70
N PRO A 88 -12.27 -9.35 -9.04
CA PRO A 88 -11.83 -7.96 -9.18
C PRO A 88 -11.30 -7.65 -10.59
N ALA A 89 -11.47 -6.41 -11.04
CA ALA A 89 -10.97 -5.94 -12.33
C ALA A 89 -9.43 -5.97 -12.37
N THR A 90 -8.85 -6.63 -13.38
CA THR A 90 -7.39 -6.85 -13.43
C THR A 90 -6.66 -5.75 -14.18
N ILE A 91 -5.71 -5.11 -13.52
CA ILE A 91 -4.81 -4.09 -14.08
C ILE A 91 -3.38 -4.65 -14.11
N GLN A 92 -2.70 -4.44 -15.24
CA GLN A 92 -1.33 -4.89 -15.46
C GLN A 92 -0.58 -3.89 -16.34
N SER A 93 0.72 -3.69 -16.09
CA SER A 93 1.53 -2.89 -17.01
C SER A 93 1.60 -3.51 -18.41
N ALA A 94 1.55 -2.66 -19.44
CA ALA A 94 1.90 -3.02 -20.80
C ALA A 94 3.42 -3.21 -20.94
N VAL A 95 3.83 -3.90 -22.00
CA VAL A 95 5.25 -4.00 -22.37
C VAL A 95 5.58 -2.81 -23.27
N LEU A 96 6.51 -1.97 -22.84
CA LEU A 96 6.93 -0.78 -23.57
C LEU A 96 7.80 -1.16 -24.79
N ALA A 97 8.03 -0.21 -25.69
CA ALA A 97 8.76 -0.45 -26.94
C ALA A 97 10.21 -0.95 -26.73
N ASP A 98 10.82 -0.62 -25.59
CA ASP A 98 12.15 -1.08 -25.18
C ASP A 98 12.14 -2.41 -24.41
N GLY A 99 10.96 -3.02 -24.23
CA GLY A 99 10.77 -4.25 -23.47
C GLY A 99 10.65 -4.05 -21.96
N SER A 100 10.72 -2.81 -21.46
CA SER A 100 10.47 -2.51 -20.04
C SER A 100 8.97 -2.46 -19.71
N THR A 101 8.66 -2.16 -18.46
CA THR A 101 7.31 -1.98 -17.94
C THR A 101 7.22 -0.66 -17.19
N VAL A 102 6.00 -0.19 -16.94
CA VAL A 102 5.74 0.97 -16.08
C VAL A 102 6.31 0.68 -14.69
N GLY A 103 7.11 1.60 -14.14
CA GLY A 103 7.74 1.44 -12.83
C GLY A 103 6.72 1.47 -11.68
N THR A 104 5.83 2.46 -11.70
CA THR A 104 4.75 2.67 -10.72
C THR A 104 3.42 2.84 -11.46
N LEU A 105 2.35 2.11 -11.10
CA LEU A 105 1.07 2.23 -11.80
C LEU A 105 0.36 3.55 -11.47
N PHE A 106 0.22 3.87 -10.19
CA PHE A 106 -0.51 5.04 -9.71
C PHE A 106 0.38 5.89 -8.81
N VAL A 107 0.38 7.21 -9.04
CA VAL A 107 1.07 8.18 -8.18
C VAL A 107 0.09 9.27 -7.76
N LEU A 108 -0.17 9.39 -6.46
CA LEU A 108 -0.98 10.46 -5.89
C LEU A 108 -0.07 11.63 -5.50
N THR A 109 -0.21 12.77 -6.16
CA THR A 109 0.69 13.94 -6.00
C THR A 109 0.01 15.17 -5.45
N GLY A 110 -1.33 15.14 -5.29
CA GLY A 110 -2.08 16.26 -4.73
C GLY A 110 -2.03 16.25 -3.21
N ASP A 111 -1.77 17.41 -2.62
CA ASP A 111 -1.85 17.60 -1.17
C ASP A 111 -3.33 17.67 -0.73
N GLU A 112 -3.62 17.20 0.48
CA GLU A 112 -4.98 17.18 1.05
C GLU A 112 -6.00 16.46 0.15
N THR A 113 -5.59 15.36 -0.50
CA THR A 113 -6.44 14.59 -1.42
C THR A 113 -6.80 13.20 -0.90
N GLU A 114 -7.81 12.60 -1.52
CA GLU A 114 -8.20 11.21 -1.28
C GLU A 114 -7.90 10.30 -2.47
N GLY A 115 -7.21 9.19 -2.21
CA GLY A 115 -7.02 8.09 -3.16
C GLY A 115 -7.85 6.87 -2.75
N ASN A 116 -8.73 6.40 -3.62
CA ASN A 116 -9.64 5.29 -3.36
C ASN A 116 -9.44 4.19 -4.41
N PHE A 117 -8.99 3.01 -3.96
CA PHE A 117 -8.76 1.83 -4.81
C PHE A 117 -9.57 0.65 -4.28
N VAL A 118 -10.59 0.21 -5.04
CA VAL A 118 -11.56 -0.78 -4.55
C VAL A 118 -11.80 -1.90 -5.56
N ASN A 119 -11.82 -3.15 -5.11
CA ASN A 119 -12.15 -4.31 -5.95
C ASN A 119 -11.25 -4.45 -7.21
N LEU A 120 -9.93 -4.26 -7.05
CA LEU A 120 -8.95 -4.33 -8.14
C LEU A 120 -7.98 -5.49 -7.95
N TYR A 121 -7.59 -6.13 -9.05
CA TYR A 121 -6.45 -7.03 -9.10
C TYR A 121 -5.28 -6.31 -9.74
N LEU A 122 -4.30 -5.93 -8.93
CA LEU A 122 -3.09 -5.23 -9.33
C LEU A 122 -1.95 -6.25 -9.52
N LEU A 123 -1.66 -6.56 -10.78
CA LEU A 123 -0.64 -7.54 -11.17
C LEU A 123 0.65 -6.83 -11.58
N ALA A 124 1.73 -7.07 -10.82
CA ALA A 124 3.03 -6.45 -11.09
C ALA A 124 3.68 -6.94 -12.37
N LYS A 125 3.61 -8.25 -12.64
CA LYS A 125 4.25 -8.87 -13.81
C LYS A 125 3.49 -8.53 -15.07
N ALA A 126 4.14 -7.99 -16.10
CA ALA A 126 3.60 -7.84 -17.44
C ALA A 126 3.65 -9.15 -18.25
N THR A 127 3.18 -9.12 -19.49
CA THR A 127 3.09 -10.30 -20.39
C THR A 127 4.45 -10.87 -20.79
N ASN A 128 5.53 -10.08 -20.68
CA ASN A 128 6.91 -10.53 -20.86
C ASN A 128 7.57 -11.02 -19.56
N ASN A 129 6.81 -11.18 -18.47
CA ASN A 129 7.25 -11.63 -17.15
C ASN A 129 8.23 -10.67 -16.43
N VAL A 130 8.36 -9.43 -16.91
CA VAL A 130 9.02 -8.32 -16.20
C VAL A 130 8.01 -7.71 -15.22
N ALA A 131 8.44 -7.40 -13.99
CA ALA A 131 7.56 -6.85 -12.95
C ALA A 131 7.74 -5.33 -12.78
N SER A 132 6.63 -4.63 -12.60
CA SER A 132 6.59 -3.28 -12.06
C SER A 132 7.11 -3.25 -10.61
N GLY A 133 7.62 -2.10 -10.19
CA GLY A 133 8.20 -1.90 -8.86
C GLY A 133 7.13 -1.66 -7.80
N VAL A 134 6.27 -0.67 -8.03
CA VAL A 134 5.28 -0.17 -7.06
C VAL A 134 3.88 -0.12 -7.65
N ALA A 135 2.85 -0.52 -6.92
CA ALA A 135 1.48 -0.41 -7.41
C ALA A 135 0.97 1.03 -7.24
N ILE A 136 0.98 1.51 -6.00
CA ILE A 136 0.48 2.83 -5.62
C ILE A 136 1.58 3.57 -4.86
N GLU A 137 1.89 4.80 -5.26
CA GLU A 137 2.83 5.67 -4.58
C GLU A 137 2.15 6.99 -4.17
N VAL A 138 2.18 7.32 -2.88
CA VAL A 138 1.66 8.59 -2.35
C VAL A 138 2.80 9.59 -2.19
N LYS A 139 2.65 10.80 -2.73
CA LYS A 139 3.66 11.87 -2.69
C LYS A 139 3.13 13.22 -2.23
N GLY A 140 1.81 13.44 -2.31
CA GLY A 140 1.18 14.63 -1.74
C GLY A 140 1.11 14.54 -0.23
N ASP A 141 1.13 15.67 0.45
CA ASP A 141 1.05 15.76 1.90
C ASP A 141 -0.41 15.70 2.38
N HIS A 142 -0.64 15.17 3.58
CA HIS A 142 -1.97 15.00 4.17
C HIS A 142 -2.95 14.20 3.29
N THR A 143 -2.41 13.27 2.50
CA THR A 143 -3.22 12.42 1.62
C THR A 143 -3.86 11.30 2.43
N VAL A 144 -5.13 11.01 2.15
CA VAL A 144 -5.81 9.82 2.67
C VAL A 144 -5.86 8.76 1.57
N LEU A 145 -5.22 7.62 1.81
CA LEU A 145 -5.27 6.46 0.91
C LEU A 145 -6.18 5.38 1.49
N ASN A 146 -7.26 5.08 0.77
CA ASN A 146 -8.16 3.96 1.04
C ASN A 146 -7.96 2.85 -0.01
N VAL A 147 -7.61 1.66 0.45
CA VAL A 147 -7.42 0.47 -0.40
C VAL A 147 -8.23 -0.67 0.17
N ALA A 148 -9.27 -1.09 -0.54
CA ALA A 148 -10.19 -2.10 -0.05
C ALA A 148 -10.48 -3.21 -1.07
N LEU A 149 -10.55 -4.45 -0.59
CA LEU A 149 -10.95 -5.61 -1.40
C LEU A 149 -10.11 -5.74 -2.69
N CYS A 150 -8.83 -5.40 -2.63
CA CYS A 150 -7.90 -5.51 -3.74
C CYS A 150 -7.01 -6.76 -3.62
N VAL A 151 -6.49 -7.23 -4.75
CA VAL A 151 -5.42 -8.24 -4.82
C VAL A 151 -4.17 -7.56 -5.34
N PHE A 152 -3.07 -7.67 -4.60
CA PHE A 152 -1.74 -7.25 -5.01
C PHE A 152 -0.89 -8.50 -5.24
N ASP A 153 -0.48 -8.74 -6.49
CA ASP A 153 0.24 -9.96 -6.85
C ASP A 153 1.62 -9.66 -7.47
N ALA A 154 2.64 -10.27 -6.88
CA ALA A 154 4.02 -10.29 -7.37
C ALA A 154 4.75 -8.94 -7.39
N TRP A 155 4.35 -7.99 -6.53
CA TRP A 155 5.04 -6.70 -6.39
C TRP A 155 6.44 -6.88 -5.82
N HIS A 156 7.43 -6.44 -6.61
CA HIS A 156 8.85 -6.68 -6.34
C HIS A 156 9.47 -5.64 -5.42
N THR A 157 8.96 -4.41 -5.41
CA THR A 157 9.38 -3.36 -4.49
C THR A 157 8.38 -3.24 -3.36
N PHE A 158 7.27 -2.52 -3.61
CA PHE A 158 6.24 -2.23 -2.63
C PHE A 158 4.86 -2.41 -3.26
N ALA A 159 3.87 -2.90 -2.52
CA ALA A 159 2.48 -2.78 -2.96
C ALA A 159 2.06 -1.30 -2.89
N ILE A 160 2.34 -0.67 -1.75
CA ILE A 160 2.05 0.74 -1.47
C ILE A 160 3.33 1.40 -0.96
N ALA A 161 3.76 2.44 -1.65
CA ALA A 161 4.87 3.29 -1.26
C ALA A 161 4.35 4.68 -0.88
N TYR A 162 5.07 5.41 -0.05
CA TYR A 162 4.75 6.82 0.17
C TYR A 162 5.96 7.68 0.56
N ASN A 163 5.83 8.97 0.31
CA ASN A 163 6.77 10.04 0.64
C ASN A 163 6.12 11.34 1.10
N GLY A 164 4.78 11.43 1.04
CA GLY A 164 4.03 12.56 1.57
C GLY A 164 4.11 12.63 3.09
N GLN A 165 3.85 13.81 3.62
CA GLN A 165 3.91 14.13 5.04
C GLN A 165 2.53 14.06 5.67
N TRP A 166 2.43 13.39 6.82
CA TRP A 166 1.19 13.23 7.59
C TRP A 166 0.06 12.53 6.82
N ASP A 167 0.43 11.58 5.96
CA ASP A 167 -0.52 10.77 5.21
C ASP A 167 -1.20 9.74 6.11
N SER A 168 -2.44 9.39 5.74
CA SER A 168 -3.24 8.36 6.40
C SER A 168 -3.54 7.19 5.46
N PHE A 169 -3.44 5.97 5.96
CA PHE A 169 -3.59 4.75 5.17
C PHE A 169 -4.65 3.83 5.78
N TYR A 170 -5.70 3.51 5.02
CA TYR A 170 -6.75 2.58 5.38
C TYR A 170 -6.74 1.41 4.38
N ILE A 171 -6.24 0.27 4.83
CA ILE A 171 -5.93 -0.89 3.98
C ILE A 171 -6.72 -2.09 4.51
N GLU A 172 -7.85 -2.39 3.86
CA GLU A 172 -8.85 -3.30 4.41
C GLU A 172 -9.27 -4.45 3.48
N GLY A 173 -9.31 -5.67 4.01
CA GLY A 173 -9.86 -6.83 3.29
C GLY A 173 -9.09 -7.21 2.01
N ASN A 174 -7.83 -6.81 1.90
CA ASN A 174 -7.01 -7.05 0.71
C ASN A 174 -6.29 -8.40 0.77
N VAL A 175 -5.82 -8.87 -0.39
CA VAL A 175 -4.90 -10.00 -0.53
C VAL A 175 -3.58 -9.52 -1.12
N PHE A 176 -2.50 -9.64 -0.35
CA PHE A 176 -1.14 -9.41 -0.81
C PHE A 176 -0.46 -10.77 -0.99
N ARG A 177 0.05 -11.07 -2.19
CA ARG A 177 0.64 -12.39 -2.46
C ARG A 177 1.84 -12.38 -3.40
N ASN A 178 2.71 -13.36 -3.19
CA ASN A 178 3.87 -13.65 -4.03
C ASN A 178 4.85 -12.47 -4.18
N MET A 179 4.93 -11.60 -3.19
CA MET A 179 5.76 -10.39 -3.21
C MET A 179 7.21 -10.76 -2.86
N VAL A 180 7.85 -11.50 -3.77
CA VAL A 180 9.21 -12.03 -3.60
C VAL A 180 10.12 -11.44 -4.67
N HIS A 181 11.07 -10.62 -4.25
CA HIS A 181 12.09 -10.11 -5.15
C HIS A 181 13.10 -11.23 -5.49
N PRO A 182 13.43 -11.47 -6.77
CA PRO A 182 14.25 -12.63 -7.18
C PRO A 182 15.70 -12.57 -6.68
N ASN A 183 16.21 -11.36 -6.44
CA ASN A 183 17.63 -11.13 -6.14
C ASN A 183 17.88 -10.40 -4.81
N GLN A 184 16.82 -10.09 -4.04
CA GLN A 184 16.94 -9.33 -2.79
C GLN A 184 16.03 -9.93 -1.75
N TRP A 185 16.59 -10.15 -0.56
CA TRP A 185 15.90 -10.83 0.52
C TRP A 185 15.01 -9.89 1.35
N TYR A 186 15.18 -8.58 1.20
CA TYR A 186 14.56 -7.56 2.05
C TYR A 186 13.68 -6.59 1.26
N ILE A 187 13.10 -7.04 0.15
CA ILE A 187 12.20 -6.24 -0.68
C ILE A 187 11.02 -7.12 -1.11
N GLY A 188 9.85 -6.50 -1.27
CA GLY A 188 8.56 -7.15 -1.45
C GLY A 188 7.72 -6.90 -0.21
N GLU A 189 7.31 -5.64 -0.04
CA GLU A 189 6.69 -5.12 1.19
C GLU A 189 5.30 -4.54 0.90
N VAL A 190 4.39 -4.62 1.85
CA VAL A 190 3.02 -4.14 1.66
C VAL A 190 2.96 -2.61 1.73
N LEU A 191 3.29 -2.01 2.88
CA LEU A 191 3.32 -0.55 3.06
C LEU A 191 4.70 -0.09 3.51
N ARG A 192 5.31 0.83 2.76
CA ARG A 192 6.65 1.37 3.03
C ARG A 192 6.79 2.85 2.69
N ASN A 193 7.30 3.66 3.61
CA ASN A 193 7.82 4.97 3.22
C ASN A 193 9.19 4.83 2.57
N THR A 194 9.49 5.62 1.53
CA THR A 194 10.78 5.46 0.86
C THR A 194 11.93 5.99 1.73
N TRP A 195 13.03 5.24 1.73
CA TRP A 195 14.23 5.57 2.48
C TRP A 195 14.85 6.89 1.96
N PRO A 196 15.31 7.81 2.85
CA PRO A 196 15.63 7.60 4.27
C PRO A 196 14.55 7.89 5.33
N GLY A 197 13.26 7.68 5.05
CA GLY A 197 12.25 7.67 6.11
C GLY A 197 11.91 9.07 6.63
N GLU A 198 11.89 10.05 5.73
CA GLU A 198 11.50 11.43 6.06
C GLU A 198 9.98 11.65 6.01
N ALA A 199 9.22 10.68 5.49
CA ALA A 199 7.77 10.79 5.39
C ALA A 199 7.11 10.55 6.75
N TYR A 200 6.52 11.59 7.31
CA TYR A 200 5.74 11.49 8.53
C TYR A 200 4.42 10.78 8.21
N THR A 201 4.02 9.87 9.09
CA THR A 201 2.80 9.07 8.91
C THR A 201 1.83 9.50 9.98
N ASP A 202 0.61 9.87 9.63
CA ASP A 202 -0.39 10.22 10.63
C ASP A 202 -1.05 8.96 11.20
N THR A 203 -1.75 8.23 10.34
CA THR A 203 -2.56 7.07 10.72
C THR A 203 -2.33 5.89 9.77
N VAL A 204 -2.19 4.69 10.32
CA VAL A 204 -2.22 3.44 9.54
C VAL A 204 -3.24 2.49 10.15
N VAL A 205 -4.23 2.09 9.36
CA VAL A 205 -5.22 1.06 9.70
C VAL A 205 -5.11 -0.07 8.68
N MET A 206 -4.77 -1.26 9.17
CA MET A 206 -4.74 -2.48 8.39
C MET A 206 -5.68 -3.50 9.02
N SER A 207 -6.79 -3.81 8.35
CA SER A 207 -7.82 -4.70 8.89
C SER A 207 -8.22 -5.83 7.93
N GLY A 208 -8.29 -7.06 8.43
CA GLY A 208 -8.85 -8.18 7.67
C GLY A 208 -8.06 -8.58 6.42
N ASN A 209 -6.79 -8.21 6.29
CA ASN A 209 -5.98 -8.51 5.12
C ASN A 209 -5.36 -9.92 5.20
N LEU A 210 -5.17 -10.55 4.04
CA LEU A 210 -4.36 -11.75 3.88
C LEU A 210 -3.03 -11.39 3.21
N MET A 211 -1.92 -11.70 3.86
CA MET A 211 -0.56 -11.45 3.38
C MET A 211 0.17 -12.79 3.26
N LEU A 212 0.35 -13.28 2.04
CA LEU A 212 0.87 -14.62 1.76
C LEU A 212 2.14 -14.58 0.91
N GLY A 213 3.28 -14.95 1.48
CA GLY A 213 4.55 -14.90 0.74
C GLY A 213 4.99 -13.47 0.48
N VAL A 214 4.98 -12.64 1.52
CA VAL A 214 5.52 -11.28 1.53
C VAL A 214 6.95 -11.36 2.03
N ASN A 215 7.92 -11.02 1.19
CA ASN A 215 9.33 -11.25 1.49
C ASN A 215 9.85 -10.28 2.56
N GLY A 216 9.50 -9.00 2.48
CA GLY A 216 9.84 -7.98 3.46
C GLY A 216 8.73 -7.73 4.48
N TYR A 217 8.42 -6.45 4.75
CA TYR A 217 7.49 -6.05 5.81
C TYR A 217 6.01 -6.05 5.36
N ALA A 218 5.13 -6.39 6.29
CA ALA A 218 3.69 -6.13 6.21
C ALA A 218 3.38 -4.64 6.47
N ALA A 219 4.06 -4.01 7.41
CA ALA A 219 3.98 -2.57 7.62
C ALA A 219 5.34 -2.02 8.05
N ALA A 220 5.84 -1.03 7.31
CA ALA A 220 7.12 -0.37 7.58
C ALA A 220 7.06 1.17 7.52
N PRO A 221 6.14 1.82 8.27
CA PRO A 221 6.20 3.27 8.49
C PRO A 221 7.37 3.61 9.42
N VAL A 222 8.48 4.08 8.85
CA VAL A 222 9.67 4.51 9.62
C VAL A 222 9.73 6.02 9.64
N THR A 223 9.15 6.63 10.67
CA THR A 223 9.03 8.09 10.77
C THR A 223 9.94 8.66 11.85
N LYS A 224 10.53 9.83 11.59
CA LYS A 224 11.27 10.59 12.60
C LYS A 224 10.33 11.16 13.68
N TRP A 225 9.17 11.67 13.26
CA TRP A 225 8.13 12.17 14.15
C TRP A 225 7.13 11.07 14.49
N HIS A 226 6.35 11.26 15.54
CA HIS A 226 5.46 10.20 15.96
C HIS A 226 4.31 10.02 14.97
N MET A 227 3.95 8.77 14.72
CA MET A 227 2.68 8.37 14.13
C MET A 227 1.60 8.40 15.20
N ASN A 228 0.48 9.06 14.89
CA ASN A 228 -0.60 9.30 15.84
C ASN A 228 -1.33 8.01 16.20
N TYR A 229 -1.63 7.17 15.20
CA TYR A 229 -2.37 5.93 15.40
C TYR A 229 -1.91 4.80 14.47
N PHE A 230 -1.74 3.60 15.05
CA PHE A 230 -1.47 2.38 14.30
C PHE A 230 -2.42 1.25 14.68
N GLU A 231 -3.15 0.72 13.72
CA GLU A 231 -4.05 -0.42 13.89
C GLU A 231 -3.69 -1.55 12.92
N PHE A 232 -3.54 -2.75 13.47
CA PHE A 232 -3.30 -3.96 12.71
C PHE A 232 -4.17 -5.08 13.29
N ASN A 233 -5.41 -5.20 12.82
CA ASN A 233 -6.41 -6.10 13.40
C ASN A 233 -6.91 -7.14 12.39
N ASP A 234 -7.22 -8.35 12.87
CA ASP A 234 -7.85 -9.41 12.06
C ASP A 234 -7.07 -9.82 10.79
N ASN A 235 -5.77 -9.54 10.72
CA ASN A 235 -4.95 -9.88 9.55
C ASN A 235 -4.36 -11.29 9.65
N ALA A 236 -4.08 -11.91 8.50
CA ALA A 236 -3.31 -13.13 8.41
C ALA A 236 -1.98 -12.87 7.69
N VAL A 237 -0.86 -12.96 8.41
CA VAL A 237 0.50 -12.86 7.86
C VAL A 237 1.12 -14.24 7.82
N ILE A 238 1.30 -14.75 6.61
CA ILE A 238 1.66 -16.13 6.32
C ILE A 238 2.90 -16.16 5.41
N TYR A 239 3.97 -16.79 5.89
CA TYR A 239 5.24 -16.95 5.18
C TYR A 239 5.91 -15.62 4.83
N THR A 240 6.63 -15.05 5.80
CA THR A 240 7.54 -13.92 5.57
C THR A 240 8.98 -14.34 5.71
N PHE A 241 9.86 -13.75 4.90
CA PHE A 241 11.31 -13.93 5.04
C PHE A 241 11.90 -12.98 6.08
N LYS A 242 11.34 -11.78 6.23
CA LYS A 242 11.71 -10.79 7.25
C LYS A 242 10.64 -10.68 8.36
N ASN A 243 11.00 -9.99 9.45
CA ASN A 243 10.06 -9.56 10.48
C ASN A 243 8.89 -8.82 9.80
N PRO A 244 7.62 -9.06 10.18
CA PRO A 244 6.50 -8.41 9.52
C PRO A 244 6.43 -6.88 9.72
N PHE A 245 7.09 -6.35 10.75
CA PHE A 245 6.94 -4.95 11.13
C PHE A 245 8.28 -4.22 11.20
N PHE A 246 8.27 -2.99 10.72
CA PHE A 246 9.33 -2.01 10.93
C PHE A 246 8.72 -0.64 11.23
N ILE A 247 8.15 -0.56 12.43
CA ILE A 247 7.37 0.59 12.90
C ILE A 247 8.15 1.27 14.01
N PHE A 248 8.32 2.58 13.92
CA PHE A 248 8.91 3.39 14.98
C PHE A 248 7.96 4.51 15.39
N ASN A 249 8.12 4.96 16.64
CA ASN A 249 7.54 6.21 17.13
C ASN A 249 6.01 6.27 16.98
N MET A 250 5.28 5.29 17.52
CA MET A 250 3.80 5.34 17.59
C MET A 250 3.34 5.83 18.96
N THR A 251 2.34 6.71 19.01
CA THR A 251 1.74 7.18 20.28
C THR A 251 0.61 6.29 20.77
N GLU A 252 -0.24 5.80 19.85
CA GLU A 252 -1.40 4.96 20.15
C GLU A 252 -1.53 3.84 19.12
N GLY A 253 -2.11 2.71 19.51
CA GLY A 253 -2.40 1.66 18.55
C GLY A 253 -2.93 0.35 19.12
N THR A 254 -3.40 -0.51 18.22
CA THR A 254 -3.95 -1.84 18.52
C THR A 254 -3.41 -2.90 17.57
N MET A 255 -3.20 -4.11 18.09
CA MET A 255 -2.79 -5.28 17.32
C MET A 255 -3.54 -6.52 17.83
N ASN A 256 -4.77 -6.73 17.36
CA ASN A 256 -5.69 -7.73 17.88
C ASN A 256 -6.04 -8.79 16.84
N ASP A 257 -6.27 -10.02 17.31
CA ASP A 257 -6.88 -11.11 16.53
C ASP A 257 -6.16 -11.47 15.21
N ASN A 258 -4.86 -11.20 15.12
CA ASN A 258 -4.03 -11.53 13.97
C ASN A 258 -3.51 -12.97 13.99
N ILE A 259 -3.34 -13.56 12.81
CA ILE A 259 -2.69 -14.85 12.60
C ILE A 259 -1.29 -14.61 12.04
N PHE A 260 -0.27 -15.12 12.74
CA PHE A 260 1.11 -15.16 12.27
C PHE A 260 1.54 -16.61 12.09
N TYR A 261 1.81 -17.04 10.85
CA TYR A 261 2.24 -18.41 10.55
C TYR A 261 3.46 -18.45 9.62
N GLY A 262 4.52 -19.16 10.05
CA GLY A 262 5.72 -19.34 9.25
C GLY A 262 6.49 -18.04 8.98
N ASN A 263 6.40 -17.07 9.90
CA ASN A 263 7.08 -15.79 9.80
C ASN A 263 8.48 -15.85 10.41
N TYR A 264 9.39 -15.07 9.87
CA TYR A 264 10.69 -14.83 10.48
C TYR A 264 10.53 -14.10 11.82
N ALA A 265 11.18 -14.63 12.85
CA ALA A 265 11.17 -14.10 14.21
C ALA A 265 12.60 -13.92 14.76
N GLY A 266 13.58 -13.78 13.87
CA GLY A 266 14.96 -13.52 14.26
C GLY A 266 15.13 -12.06 14.69
N GLY A 267 15.99 -11.85 15.68
CA GLY A 267 16.50 -10.51 15.98
C GLY A 267 17.63 -10.17 15.01
N VAL A 268 17.90 -8.89 14.86
CA VAL A 268 19.02 -8.39 14.07
C VAL A 268 20.23 -8.26 14.98
N ASP A 269 21.34 -8.89 14.60
CA ASP A 269 22.61 -8.71 15.30
C ASP A 269 23.44 -7.56 14.68
N ARG A 270 24.41 -7.02 15.42
CA ARG A 270 25.31 -5.97 14.93
C ARG A 270 26.21 -6.41 13.76
N THR A 271 26.24 -7.69 13.41
CA THR A 271 27.08 -8.22 12.34
C THR A 271 26.43 -8.01 10.96
N GLU A 272 25.12 -7.74 10.92
CA GLU A 272 24.35 -7.36 9.73
C GLU A 272 24.37 -5.83 9.46
N ASP A 273 25.20 -5.08 10.21
CA ASP A 273 25.34 -3.63 10.21
C ASP A 273 26.34 -3.17 9.11
N PRO A 274 25.85 -2.45 8.08
CA PRO A 274 25.89 -0.99 8.18
C PRO A 274 24.59 -0.27 7.76
N TRP A 275 23.49 -0.97 7.48
CA TRP A 275 22.44 -0.37 6.62
C TRP A 275 20.96 -0.56 7.01
N TRP A 276 20.54 -1.47 7.90
CA TRP A 276 19.10 -1.81 7.91
C TRP A 276 18.34 -1.90 9.25
N ASP A 277 18.88 -2.40 10.37
CA ASP A 277 17.93 -2.87 11.42
C ASP A 277 18.41 -2.79 12.89
N ASN A 278 19.32 -1.88 13.23
CA ASN A 278 19.53 -1.53 14.64
C ASN A 278 19.82 -0.06 14.76
N LEU A 279 18.80 0.70 15.15
CA LEU A 279 19.01 2.04 15.66
C LEU A 279 19.56 1.94 17.10
N TRP A 280 20.84 1.56 17.13
CA TRP A 280 21.91 1.88 18.09
C TRP A 280 21.88 1.32 19.51
N PHE A 281 20.98 0.42 19.89
CA PHE A 281 21.13 -0.39 21.11
C PHE A 281 21.02 -1.90 20.82
N PRO A 282 21.74 -2.76 21.55
CA PRO A 282 21.52 -4.19 21.49
C PRO A 282 20.09 -4.49 21.94
N ASP A 283 19.20 -4.71 20.97
CA ASP A 283 17.88 -5.22 21.21
C ASP A 283 18.00 -6.64 21.80
N THR A 284 17.33 -6.88 22.92
CA THR A 284 17.24 -8.19 23.59
C THR A 284 15.83 -8.77 23.54
N SER A 285 14.89 -8.09 22.89
CA SER A 285 13.56 -8.58 22.56
C SER A 285 13.57 -9.28 21.20
N PHE A 286 13.15 -10.54 21.21
CA PHE A 286 13.03 -11.38 20.03
C PHE A 286 11.58 -11.82 19.88
N GLY A 287 11.01 -11.69 18.68
CA GLY A 287 9.64 -12.09 18.42
C GLY A 287 9.14 -11.61 17.06
N VAL A 288 8.00 -12.17 16.63
CA VAL A 288 7.28 -11.69 15.44
C VAL A 288 6.75 -10.27 15.66
N ILE A 289 6.36 -9.96 16.89
CA ILE A 289 6.05 -8.62 17.38
C ILE A 289 6.98 -8.36 18.58
N ALA A 290 7.79 -7.31 18.49
CA ALA A 290 8.60 -6.80 19.59
C ALA A 290 8.24 -5.32 19.76
N LEU A 291 7.69 -4.97 20.93
CA LEU A 291 7.36 -3.59 21.28
C LEU A 291 8.38 -3.10 22.29
N GLN A 292 9.08 -2.02 21.96
CA GLN A 292 10.02 -1.37 22.87
C GLN A 292 9.54 0.04 23.20
N PRO A 293 9.56 0.46 24.48
CA PRO A 293 9.36 1.86 24.81
C PRO A 293 10.52 2.68 24.22
N LEU A 294 10.19 3.85 23.69
CA LEU A 294 11.20 4.83 23.30
C LEU A 294 11.90 5.39 24.54
N SER A 295 13.22 5.52 24.46
CA SER A 295 14.09 6.11 25.47
C SER A 295 15.19 6.90 24.76
N PRO A 296 15.82 7.89 25.41
CA PRO A 296 16.96 8.60 24.82
C PRO A 296 18.09 7.67 24.35
N ALA A 297 18.21 6.47 24.93
CA ALA A 297 19.18 5.46 24.54
C ALA A 297 18.89 4.86 23.14
N ASN A 298 17.67 4.38 22.89
CA ASN A 298 17.30 3.72 21.62
C ASN A 298 16.65 4.66 20.59
N ALA A 299 16.45 5.94 20.93
CA ALA A 299 15.76 6.92 20.08
C ALA A 299 16.66 8.09 19.64
N ILE A 300 17.98 8.01 19.81
CA ILE A 300 18.90 9.13 19.57
C ILE A 300 18.84 9.72 18.14
N MET A 301 18.52 8.91 17.14
CA MET A 301 18.36 9.41 15.77
C MET A 301 16.99 10.05 15.48
N PHE A 302 16.04 9.85 16.39
CA PHE A 302 14.73 10.51 16.38
C PHE A 302 14.75 11.80 17.22
N ASP A 303 15.87 12.11 17.88
CA ASP A 303 16.10 13.42 18.49
C ASP A 303 16.19 14.50 17.39
N PRO A 304 15.23 15.45 17.34
CA PRO A 304 15.30 16.55 16.38
C PRO A 304 16.51 17.46 16.60
N ASP A 305 17.06 17.52 17.82
CA ASP A 305 18.13 18.44 18.23
C ASP A 305 19.53 17.79 18.20
N GLY A 306 19.60 16.46 18.17
CA GLY A 306 20.85 15.69 18.06
C GLY A 306 21.77 15.80 19.27
N ASP A 307 21.24 16.11 20.45
CA ASP A 307 22.04 16.40 21.64
C ASP A 307 22.46 15.09 22.33
N THR A 308 23.67 14.64 22.04
CA THR A 308 24.40 13.66 22.86
C THR A 308 24.86 14.37 24.14
N SER A 309 24.13 14.21 25.25
CA SER A 309 24.72 14.50 26.56
C SER A 309 25.92 13.60 26.82
#